data_AF-A0A1J5GBJ8-F1
#
_entry.id   AF-A0A1J5GBJ8-F1
#
_cell.length_a   1.000
_cell.length_b   1.000
_cell.length_c   1.000
_cell.angle_alpha   90.00
_cell.angle_beta   90.00
_cell.angle_gamma   90.00
#
_symmetry.space_group_name_H-M   'P 1'
#
loop_
_entity.id
_entity.type
_entity.pdbx_description
1 polymer ?
#
loop_
_entity_poly.entity_id
_entity_poly.type
_entity_poly.pdbx_seq_one_letter_code
_entity_poly.pdbx_strand_id
1 'polypeptide(L)' 'MECPHCDSQKIIKNGKHHHQDGKAIQNYLCKECGKRFSERTGTPMSRLRTPPSVVSLALKMRSEGMGIRASGKVL' A
#
# COMPACT_ATOMS: atom_id res chain seq x y z
N MET A 1 -8.72 -13.24 -8.15
CA MET A 1 -8.78 -11.91 -7.50
C MET A 1 -10.20 -11.41 -7.67
N GLU A 2 -10.83 -10.99 -6.58
CA GLU A 2 -12.20 -10.49 -6.56
C GLU A 2 -12.21 -9.02 -6.19
N CYS A 3 -13.23 -8.29 -6.64
CA CYS A 3 -13.33 -6.87 -6.34
C CYS A 3 -13.67 -6.70 -4.85
N PRO A 4 -12.85 -6.00 -4.05
CA PRO A 4 -13.09 -5.83 -2.60
C PRO A 4 -14.29 -4.93 -2.27
N HIS A 5 -15.12 -4.58 -3.25
CA HIS A 5 -16.27 -3.71 -3.11
C HIS A 5 -17.60 -4.35 -3.54
N CYS A 6 -17.56 -5.41 -4.33
CA CYS A 6 -18.75 -6.06 -4.88
C CYS A 6 -18.52 -7.54 -5.25
N ASP A 7 -17.38 -8.12 -4.87
CA ASP A 7 -16.97 -9.52 -5.06
C ASP A 7 -16.94 -10.05 -6.51
N SER A 8 -17.18 -9.18 -7.49
CA SER A 8 -17.08 -9.50 -8.90
C SER A 8 -15.66 -9.89 -9.31
N GLN A 9 -15.56 -10.89 -10.19
CA GLN A 9 -14.32 -11.34 -10.81
C GLN A 9 -13.96 -10.54 -12.09
N LYS A 10 -14.83 -9.62 -12.53
CA LYS A 10 -14.62 -8.79 -13.74
C LYS A 10 -13.63 -7.65 -13.46
N ILE A 11 -12.35 -7.98 -13.31
CA ILE A 11 -11.28 -7.05 -12.93
C ILE A 11 -10.25 -6.94 -14.04
N ILE A 12 -9.83 -5.72 -14.35
CA ILE A 12 -8.74 -5.46 -15.31
C ILE A 12 -7.57 -4.73 -14.65
N LYS A 13 -6.38 -4.88 -15.21
CA LYS A 13 -5.19 -4.08 -14.87
C LYS A 13 -5.38 -2.66 -15.42
N ASN A 14 -5.25 -1.66 -14.55
CA ASN A 14 -5.48 -0.24 -14.85
C ASN A 14 -4.23 0.61 -14.53
N GLY A 15 -3.11 0.26 -15.15
CA GLY A 15 -1.83 0.94 -14.95
C GLY A 15 -1.13 0.63 -13.63
N LYS A 16 0.06 1.19 -13.44
CA LYS A 16 0.89 1.04 -12.23
C LYS A 16 1.27 2.41 -11.70
N HIS A 17 1.43 2.53 -10.39
CA HIS A 17 2.06 3.70 -9.77
C HIS A 17 3.37 3.28 -9.11
N HIS A 18 4.37 4.15 -9.12
CA HIS A 18 5.67 3.88 -8.53
C HIS A 18 5.81 4.63 -7.21
N HIS A 19 6.32 3.94 -6.19
CA HIS A 19 6.72 4.58 -4.94
C HIS A 19 8.12 5.19 -5.06
N GLN A 20 8.50 5.95 -4.03
CA GLN A 20 9.83 6.55 -3.90
C GLN A 20 10.97 5.51 -3.95
N ASP A 21 10.70 4.26 -3.55
CA ASP A 21 11.64 3.15 -3.61
C ASP A 21 11.70 2.46 -4.99
N GLY A 22 11.02 3.02 -5.99
CA GLY A 22 10.97 2.49 -7.36
C GLY A 22 10.05 1.28 -7.54
N LYS A 23 9.40 0.78 -6.48
CA LYS A 23 8.49 -0.37 -6.60
C LYS A 23 7.20 0.06 -7.27
N ALA A 24 6.83 -0.69 -8.32
CA ALA A 24 5.59 -0.51 -9.04
C ALA A 24 4.45 -1.26 -8.36
N ILE A 25 3.37 -0.57 -8.03
CA ILE A 25 2.14 -1.14 -7.48
C ILE A 25 1.09 -1.15 -8.58
N GLN A 26 0.50 -2.32 -8.83
CA GLN A 26 -0.56 -2.45 -9.80
C GLN A 26 -1.87 -1.83 -9.27
N ASN A 27 -2.49 -1.01 -10.11
CA ASN A 27 -3.87 -0.57 -9.94
C ASN A 27 -4.79 -1.44 -10.78
N TYR A 28 -6.00 -1.65 -10.29
CA TYR A 28 -7.05 -2.44 -10.89
C TYR A 28 -8.33 -1.61 -10.99
N LEU A 29 -9.16 -1.98 -11.97
CA LEU A 29 -10.49 -1.44 -12.17
C LEU A 29 -11.48 -2.62 -12.25
N CYS A 30 -12.51 -2.60 -11.42
CA CYS A 30 -13.65 -3.50 -11.58
C CYS A 30 -14.55 -2.99 -12.70
N LYS A 31 -14.84 -3.84 -13.68
CA LYS A 31 -15.75 -3.54 -14.79
C LYS A 31 -17.23 -3.65 -14.42
N GLU A 32 -17.54 -4.24 -13.27
CA GLU A 32 -18.91 -4.38 -12.79
C GLU A 32 -19.35 -3.18 -11.95
N CYS A 33 -18.62 -2.84 -10.89
CA CYS A 33 -18.95 -1.69 -10.04
C CYS A 33 -18.20 -0.39 -10.39
N GLY A 34 -17.26 -0.42 -11.34
CA GLY A 34 -16.48 0.75 -11.77
C GLY A 34 -15.44 1.26 -10.75
N LYS A 35 -15.34 0.66 -9.56
CA LYS A 35 -14.41 1.10 -8.51
C LYS A 35 -12.97 0.68 -8.83
N ARG A 36 -12.03 1.51 -8.39
CA ARG A 36 -10.58 1.29 -8.52
C ARG A 36 -10.00 0.83 -7.20
N PHE A 37 -9.07 -0.11 -7.26
CA PHE A 37 -8.34 -0.60 -6.11
C PHE A 37 -6.91 -0.98 -6.54
N SER A 38 -6.01 -1.20 -5.59
CA SER A 38 -4.62 -1.63 -5.84
C SER A 38 -4.31 -2.97 -5.19
N GLU A 39 -3.14 -3.54 -5.48
CA GLU A 39 -2.62 -4.75 -4.80
C GLU A 39 -2.56 -4.61 -3.27
N ARG A 40 -2.44 -3.37 -2.76
CA ARG A 40 -2.38 -3.08 -1.32
C ARG A 40 -3.75 -2.86 -0.68
N THR A 41 -4.83 -2.96 -1.42
CA THR A 41 -6.18 -2.72 -0.88
C THR A 41 -6.51 -3.74 0.19
N GLY A 42 -7.01 -3.30 1.34
CA GLY A 42 -7.26 -4.17 2.49
C GLY A 42 -6.02 -4.48 3.35
N THR A 43 -4.83 -4.02 2.97
CA THR A 43 -3.62 -4.15 3.81
C THR A 43 -3.42 -2.91 4.69
N PRO A 44 -2.70 -3.01 5.82
CA PRO A 44 -2.28 -1.83 6.59
C PRO A 44 -1.44 -0.83 5.78
N MET A 45 -0.81 -1.30 4.69
CA MET A 45 -0.03 -0.48 3.77
C MET A 45 -0.91 0.20 2.71
N SER A 46 -2.24 0.03 2.75
CA SER A 46 -3.14 0.70 1.79
C SER A 46 -3.07 2.22 1.93
N ARG A 47 -3.12 2.94 0.80
CA ARG A 47 -3.11 4.41 0.73
C ARG A 47 -1.87 5.12 1.30
N LEU A 48 -0.92 4.41 1.90
CA LEU A 48 0.36 5.00 2.32
C LEU A 48 1.20 5.36 1.08
N ARG A 49 1.76 6.57 1.09
CA ARG A 49 2.77 7.03 0.10
C ARG A 49 4.18 6.58 0.48
N THR A 50 4.41 6.35 1.77
CA THR A 50 5.69 5.87 2.29
C THR A 50 5.90 4.41 1.90
N PRO A 51 7.10 4.02 1.44
CA PRO A 51 7.42 2.63 1.15
C PRO A 51 7.15 1.71 2.36
N PRO A 52 6.62 0.48 2.15
CA PRO A 52 6.34 -0.46 3.23
C PRO A 52 7.56 -0.79 4.10
N SER A 53 8.76 -0.77 3.52
CA SER A 53 10.02 -0.99 4.25
C SER A 53 10.27 0.08 5.30
N VAL A 54 10.07 1.35 4.96
CA VAL A 54 10.24 2.50 5.87
C VAL A 54 9.20 2.45 6.98
N VAL A 55 7.93 2.11 6.66
CA VAL A 55 6.87 1.95 7.66
C VAL A 55 7.19 0.81 8.63
N SER A 56 7.62 -0.35 8.10
CA SER A 56 8.01 -1.50 8.92
C SER A 56 9.21 -1.17 9.82
N LEU A 57 10.22 -0.48 9.29
CA LEU A 57 11.38 -0.05 10.06
C LEU A 57 10.99 0.93 11.17
N ALA A 58 10.13 1.90 10.88
CA ALA A 58 9.60 2.83 11.87
C ALA A 58 8.89 2.10 13.01
N LEU A 59 8.00 1.16 12.68
CA LEU A 59 7.30 0.34 13.67
C LEU A 59 8.26 -0.51 14.52
N LYS A 60 9.29 -1.09 13.90
CA LYS A 60 10.32 -1.85 14.61
C LYS A 60 11.09 -0.98 15.61
N MET A 61 11.56 0.19 15.18
CA MET A 61 12.23 1.14 16.07
C MET A 61 11.36 1.53 17.27
N ARG A 62 10.04 1.69 17.04
CA ARG A 62 9.09 1.93 18.13
C ARG A 62 8.96 0.79 19.09
N SER A 63 8.79 -0.43 18.58
CA SER A 63 8.68 -1.61 19.43
C SER A 63 9.95 -1.87 20.24
N GLU A 64 11.11 -1.44 19.75
CA GLU A 64 12.41 -1.55 20.42
C GLU A 64 12.71 -0.36 21.36
N GLY A 65 11.75 0.55 21.58
CA GLY A 65 11.86 1.63 22.57
C GLY A 65 12.56 2.90 22.08
N MET A 66 12.87 3.02 20.78
CA MET A 66 13.45 4.24 20.23
C MET A 66 12.44 5.40 20.27
N GLY A 67 12.86 6.56 20.80
CA GLY A 67 12.01 7.75 20.91
C GLY A 67 11.58 8.35 19.55
N ILE A 68 10.53 9.18 19.51
CA ILE A 68 9.99 9.78 18.24
C ILE A 68 11.02 10.55 17.45
N ARG A 69 11.78 11.38 18.16
CA ARG A 69 12.82 12.20 17.55
C ARG A 69 14.00 11.38 17.07
N ALA A 70 14.32 10.28 17.76
CA ALA A 70 15.42 9.41 17.37
C ALA A 70 15.07 8.61 16.10
N SER A 71 13.88 7.99 16.04
CA SER A 71 13.45 7.27 14.82
C SER A 71 13.33 8.19 13.62
N GLY A 72 12.80 9.40 13.80
CA GLY A 72 12.69 10.39 12.71
C GLY A 72 14.03 10.92 12.19
N LYS A 73 15.15 10.68 12.88
CA LYS A 73 16.50 10.99 12.38
C LYS A 73 17.11 9.85 11.55
N VAL A 74 16.62 8.63 11.73
CA VAL A 74 17.13 7.44 11.04
C VAL A 74 16.36 7.18 9.74
N LEU A 75 15.06 7.48 9.73
CA LEU A 75 14.17 7.38 8.57
C LEU A 75 14.33 8.59 7.66
#